data_AF-A0A0F9JUD4-F1
#
_entry.id   AF-A0A0F9JUD4-F1
#
_cell.length_a   1.000
_cell.length_b   1.000
_cell.length_c   1.000
_cell.angle_alpha   90.00
_cell.angle_beta   90.00
_cell.angle_gamma   90.00
#
_symmetry.space_group_name_H-M   'P 1'
#
loop_
_entity.id
_entity.type
_entity.pdbx_description
1 polymer ?
#
loop_
_entity_poly.entity_id
_entity_poly.type
_entity_poly.pdbx_seq_one_letter_code
_entity_poly.pdbx_strand_id
1 'polypeptide(L)'
;MVYYLYIINCVGTDYYKIGVSDRPKSRVVTLQTGCPYCLELVKKYAFKTKLEAYAAEAVTHRVLNDHLVHGEWFKLKYFKLIRWEHITKGNRQQKEYAYRARLLSQQ
;
A
#
# COMPACT_ATOMS: atom_id res chain seq x y z
N MET A 1 9.84 13.82 8.19
CA MET A 1 9.66 12.37 8.45
C MET A 1 9.12 11.73 7.17
N VAL A 2 9.63 10.58 6.74
CA VAL A 2 9.20 9.93 5.47
C VAL A 2 8.24 8.79 5.81
N TYR A 3 7.15 8.66 5.06
CA TYR A 3 6.21 7.56 5.18
C TYR A 3 6.31 6.65 3.96
N TYR A 4 6.05 5.36 4.14
CA TYR A 4 6.14 4.39 3.07
C TYR A 4 4.83 3.63 2.91
N LEU A 5 4.33 3.55 1.67
CA LEU A 5 3.45 2.44 1.27
C LEU A 5 4.35 1.22 1.06
N TYR A 6 4.13 0.16 1.80
CA TYR A 6 4.91 -1.08 1.70
C TYR A 6 4.06 -2.21 1.11
N ILE A 7 4.75 -3.14 0.48
CA ILE A 7 4.20 -4.45 0.14
C ILE A 7 5.06 -5.53 0.77
N ILE A 8 4.41 -6.41 1.52
CA ILE A 8 5.00 -7.61 2.11
C ILE A 8 4.42 -8.83 1.41
N ASN A 9 5.25 -9.78 1.00
CA ASN A 9 4.82 -11.06 0.46
C ASN A 9 4.95 -12.16 1.51
N CYS A 10 4.00 -13.08 1.52
CA CYS A 10 4.18 -14.38 2.13
C CYS A 10 4.93 -15.27 1.14
N VAL A 11 6.20 -15.55 1.43
CA VAL A 11 7.13 -16.21 0.50
C VAL A 11 6.58 -17.56 0.05
N GLY A 12 6.69 -17.83 -1.26
CA GLY A 12 6.17 -19.05 -1.88
C GLY A 12 4.66 -19.02 -2.15
N THR A 13 4.00 -17.87 -1.98
CA THR A 13 2.56 -17.70 -2.22
C THR A 13 2.26 -16.43 -3.01
N ASP A 14 1.04 -16.37 -3.54
CA ASP A 14 0.49 -15.17 -4.18
C ASP A 14 -0.13 -14.17 -3.19
N TYR A 15 0.15 -14.31 -1.88
CA TYR A 15 -0.43 -13.43 -0.86
C TYR A 15 0.48 -12.23 -0.55
N TYR A 16 -0.11 -11.04 -0.61
CA TYR A 16 0.59 -9.78 -0.39
C TYR A 16 -0.18 -8.92 0.59
N LYS A 17 0.51 -8.37 1.59
CA LYS A 17 -0.01 -7.35 2.49
C LYS A 17 0.43 -5.97 2.02
N ILE A 18 -0.51 -5.05 1.92
CA ILE A 18 -0.24 -3.66 1.52
C ILE A 18 -0.61 -2.75 2.67
N GLY A 19 0.33 -1.93 3.14
CA GLY A 19 0.05 -1.01 4.24
C GLY A 19 0.98 0.20 4.29
N VAL A 20 0.73 1.13 5.22
CA VAL A 20 1.58 2.31 5.46
C VAL A 20 2.40 2.21 6.74
N SER A 21 3.68 2.58 6.68
CA SER A 21 4.53 2.71 7.86
C SER A 21 5.71 3.66 7.60
N ASP A 22 6.21 4.32 8.64
CA ASP A 22 7.50 5.00 8.64
C ASP A 22 8.70 4.02 8.77
N ARG A 23 8.44 2.80 9.26
CA ARG A 23 9.44 1.72 9.45
C ARG A 23 8.94 0.36 8.91
N PRO A 24 8.82 0.18 7.57
CA PRO A 24 8.31 -1.06 6.97
C PRO A 24 9.04 -2.34 7.40
N LYS A 25 10.37 -2.28 7.59
CA LYS A 25 11.17 -3.43 8.04
C LYS A 25 10.75 -3.90 9.44
N SER A 26 10.53 -2.97 10.36
CA SER A 26 10.02 -3.30 11.70
C SER A 26 8.63 -3.93 11.61
N ARG A 27 7.80 -3.50 10.66
CA ARG A 27 6.47 -4.07 10.45
C ARG A 27 6.51 -5.53 9.97
N VAL A 28 7.49 -5.91 9.14
CA VAL A 28 7.72 -7.33 8.80
C VAL A 28 7.98 -8.15 10.05
N VAL A 29 8.90 -7.72 10.90
CA VAL A 29 9.26 -8.45 12.14
C VAL A 29 8.05 -8.60 13.06
N THR A 30 7.27 -7.54 13.26
CA THR A 30 6.07 -7.62 14.10
C THR A 30 4.95 -8.46 13.49
N LEU A 31 4.84 -8.55 12.16
CA LEU A 31 3.86 -9.42 11.52
C LEU A 31 4.30 -10.89 11.56
N GLN A 32 5.60 -11.15 11.48
CA GLN A 32 6.18 -12.48 11.51
C GLN A 32 5.87 -13.21 12.83
N THR A 33 5.74 -12.51 13.96
CA THR A 33 5.42 -13.13 15.25
C THR A 33 4.06 -13.83 15.27
N GLY A 34 3.11 -13.36 14.45
CA GLY A 34 1.77 -13.95 14.29
C GLY A 34 1.59 -14.73 12.99
N CYS A 35 2.64 -14.93 12.21
CA CYS A 35 2.57 -15.62 10.92
C CYS A 35 3.58 -16.76 10.89
N PRO A 36 3.15 -18.03 10.71
CA PRO A 36 4.08 -19.16 10.63
C PRO A 36 4.85 -19.21 9.29
N TYR A 37 4.42 -18.43 8.29
CA TYR A 37 5.07 -18.36 6.98
C TYR A 37 6.10 -17.23 6.93
N CYS A 38 7.15 -17.40 6.12
CA CYS A 38 8.17 -16.38 5.94
C CYS A 38 7.59 -15.15 5.25
N LEU A 39 7.82 -13.97 5.84
CA LEU A 39 7.39 -12.69 5.30
C LEU A 39 8.58 -11.88 4.77
N GLU A 40 8.43 -11.32 3.58
CA GLU A 40 9.46 -10.49 2.96
C GLU A 40 8.90 -9.12 2.52
N LEU A 41 9.64 -8.05 2.82
CA LEU A 41 9.36 -6.72 2.27
C LEU A 41 9.81 -6.67 0.80
N VAL A 42 8.88 -6.82 -0.13
CA VAL A 42 9.19 -6.88 -1.57
C VAL A 42 9.30 -5.50 -2.23
N LYS A 43 8.52 -4.52 -1.79
CA LYS A 43 8.54 -3.15 -2.32
C LYS A 43 8.16 -2.12 -1.25
N LYS A 44 8.63 -0.89 -1.45
CA LYS A 44 8.18 0.29 -0.70
C LYS A 44 8.21 1.54 -1.58
N TYR A 45 7.25 2.43 -1.39
CA TYR A 45 7.16 3.72 -2.07
C TYR A 45 7.18 4.84 -1.04
N ALA A 46 8.09 5.80 -1.19
CA ALA A 46 8.29 6.88 -0.23
C ALA A 46 7.36 8.07 -0.51
N PHE A 47 6.83 8.66 0.56
CA PHE A 47 5.97 9.84 0.55
C PHE A 47 6.48 10.87 1.54
N LYS A 48 6.31 12.15 1.20
CA LYS A 48 6.76 13.27 2.04
C LYS A 48 5.87 13.44 3.26
N THR A 49 4.59 13.11 3.12
CA THR A 49 3.60 13.27 4.19
C THR A 49 2.88 11.95 4.49
N LYS A 50 2.37 11.84 5.72
CA LYS A 50 1.50 10.74 6.14
C LYS A 50 0.25 10.69 5.27
N LEU A 51 -0.38 11.84 5.03
CA LEU A 51 -1.60 11.96 4.25
C LEU A 51 -1.46 11.39 2.83
N GLU A 52 -0.36 11.72 2.13
CA GLU A 52 -0.09 11.18 0.79
C GLU A 52 0.08 9.65 0.81
N ALA A 53 0.76 9.09 1.81
CA ALA A 53 0.95 7.65 1.93
C ALA A 53 -0.37 6.90 2.16
N TYR A 54 -1.24 7.42 3.04
CA TYR A 54 -2.57 6.82 3.28
C TYR A 54 -3.52 7.02 2.10
N ALA A 55 -3.43 8.14 1.39
CA ALA A 55 -4.19 8.32 0.15
C ALA A 55 -3.77 7.30 -0.92
N ALA A 56 -2.47 7.05 -1.05
CA ALA A 56 -1.91 6.04 -1.93
C ALA A 56 -2.37 4.62 -1.55
N GLU A 57 -2.37 4.28 -0.26
CA GLU A 57 -2.88 3.02 0.28
C GLU A 57 -4.36 2.83 -0.06
N ALA A 58 -5.21 3.82 0.24
CA ALA A 58 -6.64 3.75 -0.02
C ALA A 58 -6.95 3.54 -1.52
N VAL A 59 -6.24 4.25 -2.40
CA VAL A 59 -6.36 4.03 -3.86
C VAL A 59 -5.93 2.62 -4.24
N THR A 60 -4.80 2.15 -3.70
CA THR A 60 -4.27 0.81 -4.00
C THR A 60 -5.22 -0.30 -3.54
N HIS A 61 -5.75 -0.19 -2.32
CA HIS A 61 -6.74 -1.12 -1.78
C HIS A 61 -8.02 -1.12 -2.60
N ARG A 62 -8.51 0.06 -3.02
CA ARG A 62 -9.70 0.17 -3.87
C ARG A 62 -9.50 -0.49 -5.24
N VAL A 63 -8.35 -0.27 -5.87
CA VAL A 63 -8.01 -0.88 -7.18
C VAL A 63 -7.88 -2.40 -7.07
N LEU A 64 -7.40 -2.90 -5.93
CA LEU A 64 -7.17 -4.32 -5.69
C LEU A 64 -8.31 -4.99 -4.90
N ASN A 65 -9.45 -4.31 -4.75
CA ASN A 65 -10.54 -4.79 -3.88
C ASN A 65 -11.07 -6.17 -4.32
N ASP A 66 -11.10 -6.45 -5.62
CA ASP A 66 -11.51 -7.75 -6.17
C ASP A 66 -10.52 -8.88 -5.85
N HIS A 67 -9.33 -8.54 -5.36
CA HIS A 67 -8.30 -9.47 -4.90
C HIS A 67 -8.16 -9.50 -3.38
N LEU A 68 -8.99 -8.76 -2.65
CA LEU A 68 -8.97 -8.71 -1.21
C LEU A 68 -9.34 -10.09 -0.62
N VAL A 69 -8.47 -10.61 0.24
CA VAL A 69 -8.67 -11.89 0.92
C VAL A 69 -9.20 -11.64 2.33
N HIS A 70 -8.45 -10.86 3.11
CA HIS A 70 -8.81 -10.53 4.48
C HIS A 70 -7.99 -9.33 5.00
N GLY A 71 -8.67 -8.33 5.56
CA GLY A 71 -8.03 -7.14 6.13
C GLY A 71 -7.26 -6.34 5.09
N GLU A 72 -5.94 -6.47 5.08
CA GLU A 72 -5.05 -5.80 4.12
C GLU A 72 -4.25 -6.80 3.26
N TRP A 73 -4.69 -8.06 3.23
CA TRP A 73 -4.08 -9.13 2.45
C TRP A 73 -4.81 -9.34 1.13
N PHE A 74 -4.05 -9.43 0.04
CA PHE A 74 -4.52 -9.56 -1.33
C PHE A 74 -3.90 -10.77 -2.00
N LYS A 75 -4.65 -11.46 -2.87
CA LYS A 75 -4.15 -12.60 -3.68
C LYS A 75 -3.84 -12.16 -5.11
N LEU A 76 -2.56 -12.04 -5.45
CA LEU A 76 -2.08 -11.42 -6.70
C LEU A 76 -1.11 -12.36 -7.44
N LYS A 77 -1.58 -13.00 -8.52
CA LYS A 77 -0.78 -13.97 -9.31
C LYS A 77 0.53 -13.43 -9.89
N TYR A 78 0.61 -12.12 -10.13
CA TYR A 78 1.76 -11.49 -10.80
C TYR A 78 2.12 -10.12 -10.21
N PHE A 79 2.44 -10.06 -8.90
CA PHE A 79 2.77 -8.80 -8.25
C PHE A 79 3.97 -8.05 -8.87
N LYS A 80 4.87 -8.76 -9.55
CA LYS A 80 6.01 -8.17 -10.28
C LYS A 80 5.58 -7.07 -11.26
N LEU A 81 4.34 -7.09 -11.77
CA LEU A 81 3.85 -6.19 -12.83
C LEU A 81 3.21 -4.88 -12.34
N ILE A 82 2.98 -4.71 -11.04
CA ILE A 82 2.43 -3.44 -10.52
C ILE A 82 3.58 -2.42 -10.45
N ARG A 83 3.73 -1.64 -11.53
CA ARG A 83 4.46 -0.37 -11.53
C ARG A 83 3.55 0.71 -10.97
N TRP A 84 4.10 1.59 -10.13
CA TRP A 84 3.40 2.77 -9.59
C TRP A 84 2.76 3.63 -10.70
N GLU A 85 3.39 3.63 -11.87
CA GLU A 85 2.93 4.28 -13.10
C GLU A 85 1.59 3.75 -13.61
N HIS A 86 1.25 2.48 -13.33
CA HIS A 86 -0.04 1.89 -13.71
C HIS A 86 -1.15 2.22 -12.70
N ILE A 87 -0.80 2.40 -11.42
CA ILE A 87 -1.75 2.85 -10.38
C ILE A 87 -2.12 4.33 -10.58
N THR A 88 -1.16 5.15 -11.03
CA THR A 88 -1.33 6.61 -11.16
C THR A 88 -1.83 7.09 -12.53
N LYS A 89 -1.86 6.22 -13.55
CA LYS A 89 -2.36 6.57 -14.90
C LYS A 89 -3.88 6.50 -15.07
N GLY A 90 -4.64 6.42 -13.96
CA GLY A 90 -6.10 6.49 -13.98
C GLY A 90 -6.64 7.66 -13.15
N ASN A 91 -7.32 8.59 -13.83
CA ASN A 91 -8.29 9.57 -13.32
C ASN A 91 -7.81 10.95 -12.82
N ARG A 92 -8.11 11.95 -13.67
CA ARG A 92 -8.27 13.40 -13.39
C ARG A 92 -9.02 13.68 -12.05
N GLN A 93 -9.91 12.78 -11.66
CA GLN A 93 -10.71 12.82 -10.43
C GLN A 93 -9.87 12.69 -9.14
N GLN A 94 -8.69 12.04 -9.18
CA GLN A 94 -7.82 11.90 -8.00
C GLN A 94 -7.04 13.18 -7.69
N LYS A 95 -6.64 13.93 -8.72
CA LYS A 95 -6.06 15.29 -8.54
C LYS A 95 -7.08 16.22 -7.90
N GLU A 96 -8.34 16.11 -8.30
CA GLU A 96 -9.44 16.88 -7.75
C GLU A 96 -9.75 16.50 -6.30
N TYR A 97 -9.71 15.21 -5.95
CA TYR A 97 -9.94 14.75 -4.58
C TYR A 97 -8.81 15.16 -3.63
N ALA A 98 -7.53 15.02 -4.06
CA ALA A 98 -6.39 15.51 -3.29
C ALA A 98 -6.42 17.04 -3.11
N TYR A 99 -6.93 17.77 -4.11
CA TYR A 99 -7.13 19.22 -4.03
C TYR A 99 -8.26 19.59 -3.06
N ARG A 100 -9.42 18.90 -3.12
CA ARG A 100 -10.56 19.15 -2.23
C ARG A 100 -10.27 18.77 -0.78
N ALA A 101 -9.56 17.67 -0.53
CA ALA A 101 -9.12 17.28 0.81
C ALA A 101 -8.19 18.32 1.45
N ARG A 102 -7.38 19.03 0.63
CA ARG A 102 -6.47 20.10 1.08
C ARG A 102 -7.18 21.42 1.38
N LEU A 103 -8.36 21.65 0.81
CA LEU A 103 -9.19 22.83 1.08
C LEU A 103 -10.04 22.66 2.35
N LEU A 104 -10.50 21.45 2.64
CA LEU A 104 -11.28 21.14 3.84
C LEU A 104 -10.44 21.10 5.13
N SER A 105 -9.10 21.03 5.03
CA SER A 105 -8.19 21.05 6.17
C SER A 105 -7.67 22.46 6.53
N GLN A 106 -8.24 23.52 5.92
CA GLN A 106 -7.88 24.93 6.13
C GLN A 106 -9.07 25.78 6.63
N GLN A 107 -10.16 25.13 7.02
CA GLN A 107 -11.27 25.71 7.81
C GLN A 107 -11.23 25.09 9.21
#